data_AF-M3HY81-F1
#
_entry.id   AF-M3HY81-F1
#
_cell.length_a   1.000
_cell.length_b   1.000
_cell.length_c   1.000
_cell.angle_alpha   90.00
_cell.angle_beta   90.00
_cell.angle_gamma   90.00
#
_symmetry.space_group_name_H-M   'P 1'
#
loop_
_entity.id
_entity.type
_entity.pdbx_description
1 polymer ?
#
loop_
_entity_poly.entity_id
_entity_poly.type
_entity_poly.pdbx_seq_one_letter_code
_entity_poly.pdbx_strand_id
1 'polypeptide(L)'
;MFKIDSLKKRLLKYLRGIVAFIFLQTLFYKFTGAPESVAIFSKLGMEPWGRIGTGILELIVSILLFIPGWSWLGSLLGLGLMLGAILSHVFVIGIEQENDGGFLFF
;
A
#
# COMPACT_ATOMS: atom_id res chain seq x y z
N MET A 1 -32.31 7.56 13.24
CA MET A 1 -31.51 6.31 13.12
C MET A 1 -31.15 5.98 11.66
N PHE A 2 -32.11 5.71 10.76
CA PHE A 2 -31.87 5.20 9.39
C PHE A 2 -30.90 5.99 8.47
N LYS A 3 -30.84 7.33 8.57
CA LYS A 3 -30.02 8.16 7.66
C LYS A 3 -28.52 8.03 7.92
N ILE A 4 -28.14 7.87 9.19
CA ILE A 4 -26.75 7.78 9.68
C ILE A 4 -26.09 6.49 9.19
N ASP A 5 -26.80 5.37 9.22
CA ASP A 5 -26.29 4.08 8.74
C ASP A 5 -26.00 4.08 7.24
N SER A 6 -26.82 4.80 6.45
CA SER A 6 -26.58 4.94 5.01
C SER A 6 -25.39 5.84 4.69
N LEU A 7 -25.15 6.88 5.50
CA LEU A 7 -24.03 7.80 5.34
C LEU A 7 -22.72 7.11 5.70
N LYS A 8 -22.69 6.37 6.82
CA LYS A 8 -21.55 5.56 7.26
C LYS A 8 -21.16 4.53 6.20
N LYS A 9 -22.14 3.82 5.63
CA LYS A 9 -21.89 2.85 4.56
C LYS A 9 -21.31 3.50 3.30
N ARG A 10 -21.81 4.69 2.91
CA ARG A 10 -21.27 5.45 1.78
C ARG A 10 -19.83 5.90 2.05
N LEU A 11 -19.59 6.50 3.21
CA LEU A 11 -18.25 6.94 3.63
C LEU A 11 -17.24 5.80 3.62
N LEU A 12 -17.58 4.65 4.21
CA LEU A 12 -16.70 3.48 4.23
C LEU A 12 -16.38 2.96 2.81
N LYS A 13 -17.33 3.02 1.88
CA LYS A 13 -17.07 2.65 0.47
C LYS A 13 -16.08 3.63 -0.19
N TYR A 14 -16.23 4.93 0.03
CA TYR A 14 -15.29 5.92 -0.50
C TYR A 14 -13.89 5.76 0.09
N LEU A 15 -13.77 5.56 1.41
CA LEU A 15 -12.47 5.31 2.06
C LEU A 15 -11.78 4.05 1.52
N ARG A 16 -12.52 2.96 1.33
CA ARG A 16 -12.00 1.74 0.69
C ARG A 16 -11.53 2.00 -0.74
N GLY A 17 -12.29 2.80 -1.49
CA GLY A 17 -11.94 3.31 -2.81
C GLY A 17 -10.57 3.99 -2.82
N ILE A 18 -10.36 4.96 -1.93
CA ILE A 18 -9.11 5.71 -1.83
C ILE A 18 -7.94 4.79 -1.48
N VAL A 19 -8.10 3.92 -0.47
CA VAL A 19 -7.04 3.01 -0.04
C VAL A 19 -6.65 2.05 -1.18
N ALA A 20 -7.63 1.44 -1.85
CA ALA A 20 -7.38 0.56 -2.98
C ALA A 20 -6.73 1.31 -4.15
N PHE A 21 -7.14 2.54 -4.42
CA PHE A 21 -6.52 3.36 -5.47
C PHE A 21 -5.04 3.63 -5.20
N ILE A 22 -4.68 3.99 -3.95
CA ILE A 22 -3.28 4.21 -3.55
C ILE A 22 -2.47 2.94 -3.75
N PHE A 23 -2.96 1.79 -3.27
CA PHE A 23 -2.28 0.51 -3.48
C PHE A 23 -2.14 0.15 -4.96
N LEU A 24 -3.17 0.34 -5.77
CA LEU A 24 -3.10 0.07 -7.21
C LEU A 24 -2.10 0.98 -7.93
N GLN A 25 -1.99 2.25 -7.51
CA GLN A 25 -0.99 3.18 -8.03
C GLN A 25 0.43 2.69 -7.72
N THR A 26 0.70 2.19 -6.51
CA THR A 26 2.03 1.69 -6.14
C THR A 26 2.41 0.44 -6.93
N LEU A 27 1.45 -0.40 -7.32
CA LEU A 27 1.69 -1.60 -8.13
C LEU A 27 2.38 -1.28 -9.45
N PHE A 28 2.05 -0.15 -10.08
CA PHE A 28 2.67 0.23 -11.35
C PHE A 28 4.20 0.24 -11.20
N TYR A 29 4.72 1.00 -10.24
CA TYR A 29 6.16 1.10 -9.97
C TYR A 29 6.79 -0.23 -9.56
N LYS A 30 6.08 -1.00 -8.74
CA LYS A 30 6.57 -2.29 -8.26
C LYS A 30 6.64 -3.33 -9.37
N PHE A 31 5.66 -3.43 -10.25
CA PHE A 31 5.64 -4.46 -11.29
C PHE A 31 6.39 -4.05 -12.56
N THR A 32 6.45 -2.76 -12.90
CA THR A 32 7.31 -2.29 -14.00
C THR A 32 8.79 -2.31 -13.63
N GLY A 33 9.12 -2.42 -12.35
CA GLY A 33 10.51 -2.38 -11.88
C GLY A 33 11.12 -0.99 -12.03
N ALA A 34 10.32 0.05 -11.74
CA ALA A 34 10.80 1.43 -11.77
C ALA A 34 12.10 1.58 -10.95
N PRO A 35 13.10 2.35 -11.42
CA PRO A 35 14.41 2.46 -10.77
C PRO A 35 14.33 2.81 -9.28
N GLU A 36 13.40 3.69 -8.91
CA GLU A 36 13.15 4.13 -7.54
C GLU A 36 12.66 2.97 -6.67
N SER A 37 11.73 2.18 -7.20
CA SER A 37 11.21 0.99 -6.51
C SER A 37 12.30 -0.07 -6.34
N VAL A 38 13.10 -0.31 -7.39
CA VAL A 38 14.23 -1.25 -7.34
C VAL A 38 15.26 -0.79 -6.30
N ALA A 39 15.61 0.50 -6.26
CA ALA A 39 16.56 1.06 -5.31
C ALA A 39 16.12 0.87 -3.84
N ILE A 40 14.84 1.12 -3.53
CA ILE A 40 14.30 0.93 -2.18
C ILE A 40 14.39 -0.53 -1.74
N PHE A 41 13.92 -1.46 -2.56
CA PHE A 41 13.96 -2.88 -2.21
C PHE A 41 15.38 -3.45 -2.23
N SER A 42 16.30 -2.87 -3.01
CA SER A 42 17.72 -3.22 -3.00
C SER A 42 18.39 -2.78 -1.70
N LYS A 43 18.11 -1.56 -1.21
CA LYS A 43 18.62 -1.10 0.10
C LYS A 43 18.09 -1.95 1.25
N LEU A 44 16.87 -2.49 1.13
CA LEU A 44 16.32 -3.44 2.09
C LEU A 44 16.91 -4.86 1.98
N GLY A 45 17.73 -5.16 0.97
CA GLY A 45 18.21 -6.52 0.71
C GLY A 45 17.09 -7.49 0.31
N MET A 46 15.97 -6.97 -0.18
CA MET A 46 14.75 -7.72 -0.47
C MET A 46 14.37 -7.69 -1.96
N GLU A 47 15.21 -7.13 -2.84
CA GLU A 47 15.00 -7.21 -4.29
C GLU A 47 15.28 -8.64 -4.81
N PRO A 48 14.47 -9.20 -5.73
CA PRO A 48 13.19 -8.72 -6.27
C PRO A 48 11.99 -9.16 -5.41
N TRP A 49 12.18 -10.16 -4.55
CA TRP A 49 11.11 -10.91 -3.91
C TRP A 49 10.20 -10.06 -3.02
N GLY A 50 10.76 -9.12 -2.27
CA GLY A 50 10.03 -8.15 -1.47
C GLY A 50 9.23 -7.18 -2.33
N ARG A 51 9.79 -6.70 -3.45
CA ARG A 51 9.10 -5.79 -4.37
C ARG A 51 7.87 -6.48 -4.97
N ILE A 52 8.07 -7.64 -5.58
CA ILE A 52 7.00 -8.39 -6.25
C ILE A 52 6.02 -8.95 -5.22
N GLY A 53 6.52 -9.52 -4.12
CA GLY A 53 5.71 -10.09 -3.06
C GLY A 53 4.79 -9.07 -2.38
N THR A 54 5.33 -7.90 -2.00
CA THR A 54 4.47 -6.83 -1.45
C THR A 54 3.53 -6.28 -2.50
N GLY A 55 3.91 -6.18 -3.78
CA GLY A 55 2.99 -5.82 -4.85
C GLY A 55 1.81 -6.80 -4.99
N ILE A 56 2.06 -8.11 -4.93
CA ILE A 56 0.99 -9.11 -4.96
C ILE A 56 0.05 -8.95 -3.75
N LEU A 57 0.61 -8.74 -2.56
CA LEU A 57 -0.18 -8.51 -1.34
C LEU A 57 -1.03 -7.23 -1.43
N GLU A 58 -0.48 -6.15 -1.97
CA GLU A 58 -1.19 -4.89 -2.21
C GLU A 58 -2.36 -5.08 -3.19
N LEU A 59 -2.17 -5.86 -4.26
CA LEU A 59 -3.25 -6.22 -5.18
C LEU A 59 -4.36 -7.02 -4.48
N ILE A 60 -3.98 -8.02 -3.67
CA ILE A 60 -4.92 -8.81 -2.88
C ILE A 60 -5.70 -7.92 -1.91
N VAL A 61 -5.04 -6.98 -1.23
CA VAL A 61 -5.69 -6.01 -0.32
C VAL A 61 -6.71 -5.17 -1.07
N SER A 62 -6.33 -4.60 -2.22
CA SER A 62 -7.22 -3.80 -3.06
C SER A 62 -8.48 -4.54 -3.48
N ILE A 63 -8.39 -5.86 -3.72
CA ILE A 63 -9.56 -6.70 -4.04
C ILE A 63 -10.37 -7.03 -2.78
N LEU A 64 -9.72 -7.49 -1.70
CA LEU A 64 -10.37 -7.92 -0.46
C LEU A 64 -11.20 -6.81 0.21
N LEU A 65 -10.80 -5.54 0.08
CA LEU A 65 -11.54 -4.40 0.63
C LEU A 65 -12.98 -4.29 0.10
N PHE A 66 -13.25 -4.82 -1.11
CA PHE A 66 -14.58 -4.77 -1.73
C PHE A 66 -15.38 -6.07 -1.59
N ILE A 67 -14.76 -7.17 -1.15
CA ILE A 67 -15.46 -8.45 -0.93
C ILE A 67 -16.24 -8.39 0.39
N PRO A 68 -17.58 -8.55 0.37
CA PRO A 68 -18.38 -8.60 1.59
C PRO A 68 -17.92 -9.73 2.52
N GLY A 69 -17.74 -9.44 3.81
CA GLY A 69 -17.26 -10.41 4.80
C GLY A 69 -15.73 -10.55 4.91
N TRP A 70 -14.98 -10.12 3.90
CA TRP A 70 -13.51 -10.22 3.87
C TRP A 70 -12.81 -8.87 4.02
N SER A 71 -13.57 -7.77 4.06
CA SER A 71 -12.99 -6.43 4.16
C SER A 71 -12.14 -6.21 5.41
N TRP A 72 -12.44 -6.90 6.52
CA TRP A 72 -11.62 -6.80 7.74
C TRP A 72 -10.22 -7.38 7.52
N LEU A 73 -10.11 -8.48 6.78
CA LEU A 73 -8.84 -9.11 6.44
C LEU A 73 -8.04 -8.23 5.49
N GLY A 74 -8.71 -7.67 4.46
CA GLY A 74 -8.08 -6.69 3.57
C GLY A 74 -7.54 -5.48 4.33
N SER A 75 -8.31 -4.93 5.28
CA SER A 75 -7.84 -3.82 6.13
C SER A 75 -6.68 -4.20 7.04
N LEU A 76 -6.69 -5.40 7.64
CA LEU A 76 -5.61 -5.88 8.51
C LEU A 76 -4.31 -6.09 7.72
N LEU A 77 -4.40 -6.72 6.54
CA LEU A 77 -3.27 -6.90 5.64
C LEU A 77 -2.72 -5.55 5.15
N GLY A 78 -3.60 -4.62 4.77
CA GLY A 78 -3.20 -3.27 4.37
C GLY A 78 -2.47 -2.51 5.48
N LEU A 79 -2.94 -2.64 6.73
CA LEU A 79 -2.25 -2.08 7.90
C LEU A 79 -0.87 -2.72 8.10
N GLY A 80 -0.76 -4.04 7.96
CA GLY A 80 0.52 -4.74 8.06
C GLY A 80 1.53 -4.28 7.02
N LEU A 81 1.10 -4.11 5.77
CA LEU A 81 1.94 -3.59 4.68
C LEU A 81 2.43 -2.16 4.96
N MET A 82 1.52 -1.28 5.39
CA MET A 82 1.86 0.10 5.72
C MET A 82 2.79 0.18 6.93
N LEU A 83 2.58 -0.63 7.96
CA LEU A 83 3.49 -0.74 9.10
C LEU A 83 4.87 -1.22 8.66
N GLY A 84 4.94 -2.25 7.81
CA GLY A 84 6.20 -2.72 7.25
C GLY A 84 6.95 -1.62 6.50
N ALA A 85 6.24 -0.85 5.66
CA ALA A 85 6.81 0.28 4.95
C ALA A 85 7.28 1.40 5.90
N ILE A 86 6.51 1.76 6.92
CA ILE A 86 6.92 2.79 7.89
C ILE A 86 8.15 2.34 8.67
N LEU A 87 8.16 1.10 9.16
CA LEU A 87 9.29 0.55 9.90
C LEU A 87 10.54 0.46 9.02
N SER A 88 10.41 0.11 7.74
CA SER A 88 11.55 0.08 6.83
C SER A 88 12.16 1.46 6.65
N HIS A 89 11.35 2.53 6.61
CA HIS A 89 11.85 3.91 6.54
C HIS A 89 12.51 4.36 7.85
N VAL A 90 11.90 4.06 8.99
CA VAL A 90 12.45 4.47 10.30
C VAL A 90 13.77 3.76 10.62
N PHE A 91 13.92 2.49 10.24
CA PHE A 91 15.07 1.68 10.68
C PHE A 91 16.14 1.43 9.62
N VAL A 92 15.81 1.43 8.33
CA VAL A 92 16.75 0.97 7.28
C VAL A 92 16.97 2.00 6.18
N ILE A 93 15.90 2.57 5.62
CA ILE A 93 15.97 3.44 4.44
C ILE A 93 16.33 4.88 4.85
N GLY A 94 15.79 5.37 5.97
CA GLY A 94 15.83 6.79 6.34
C GLY A 94 14.58 7.55 5.89
N ILE A 95 14.54 8.85 6.18
CA ILE A 95 13.40 9.74 5.84
C ILE A 95 13.47 10.22 4.39
N GLU A 96 14.66 10.27 3.80
CA GLU A 96 14.90 10.74 2.44
C GLU A 96 15.80 9.77 1.69
N GLN A 97 15.46 9.49 0.44
CA GLN A 97 16.17 8.58 -0.44
C GLN A 97 16.52 9.34 -1.72
N GLU A 98 17.77 9.34 -2.20
CA GLU A 98 18.15 10.00 -3.47
C GLU A 98 17.79 11.51 -3.60
N ASN A 99 17.72 12.27 -2.48
CA ASN A 99 17.24 13.66 -2.43
C ASN A 99 15.79 13.85 -2.94
N ASP A 100 14.96 12.84 -2.71
CA ASP A 100 13.56 12.78 -3.15
C ASP A 100 12.59 13.60 -2.26
N GLY A 101 13.09 14.23 -1.18
CA GLY A 101 12.27 14.94 -0.21
C GLY A 101 11.20 14.07 0.48
N GLY A 102 11.35 12.73 0.43
CA GLY A 102 10.37 11.77 0.94
C GLY A 102 9.25 11.41 -0.04
N PHE A 103 9.35 11.81 -1.31
CA PHE A 103 8.39 11.46 -2.36
C PHE A 103 8.88 10.32 -3.24
N LEU A 104 8.00 9.37 -3.56
CA LEU A 104 8.28 8.31 -4.52
C LEU A 104 8.15 8.75 -5.99
N PHE A 105 7.72 9.98 -6.26
CA PHE A 105 7.29 10.42 -7.60
C PHE A 105 7.86 11.80 -7.96
N PHE A 106 8.70 11.82 -9.01
CA PHE A 106 9.10 13.02 -9.77
C PHE A 106 8.56 12.93 -11.19
#